data_AF-A0A924B5U4-F1
#
_entry.id   AF-A0A924B5U4-F1
#
_cell.length_a   1.000
_cell.length_b   1.000
_cell.length_c   1.000
_cell.angle_alpha   90.00
_cell.angle_beta   90.00
_cell.angle_gamma   90.00
#
_symmetry.space_group_name_H-M   'P 1'
#
loop_
_entity.id
_entity.type
_entity.pdbx_description
1 polymer ?
#
loop_
_entity_poly.entity_id
_entity_poly.type
_entity_poly.pdbx_seq_one_letter_code
_entity_poly.pdbx_strand_id
1 'polypeptide(L)'
;MTDDTHKLGLIAANEFNLDEEAAREAAFERASAHLLPATDEAVHAVDDANATLAAELDRVRDVVSDARLDDDRDLATPRGSVEPPATRRGTVPVVEVFHSIQGEGMRSGEPATFLRLAGCNLRCTWCDTSYSWNPEGVRAATATTLADLAGQVRERAVVLTGGEPMLHRRRMPELLTQLRAGGAEHITAETNATIFDASLVAEVDLWSLSPKLRASGETPDPATIRKYLAAAPVTGRGQLMFVVTSQGDYDDMWELLATVGARLPEPILVQPDGTRQDYDVALRELTDRVLADDGVFDGRQRRAMLRVTPQVHRVIWGAVARGV
;
A
#
# COMPACT_ATOMS: atom_id res chain seq x y z
N MET A 1 27.04 3.16 -38.59
CA MET A 1 27.37 3.01 -37.16
C MET A 1 26.93 4.29 -36.47
N THR A 2 26.36 4.16 -35.26
CA THR A 2 25.61 5.13 -34.41
C THR A 2 24.18 5.35 -34.91
N ASP A 3 23.11 4.75 -34.38
CA ASP A 3 22.62 4.59 -32.98
C ASP A 3 22.48 5.89 -32.19
N ASP A 4 21.43 5.94 -31.36
CA ASP A 4 20.99 6.96 -30.40
C ASP A 4 19.74 7.76 -30.77
N THR A 5 18.59 7.07 -30.67
CA THR A 5 17.34 7.68 -30.19
C THR A 5 17.47 8.01 -28.71
N HIS A 6 17.41 9.29 -28.33
CA HIS A 6 16.73 9.81 -27.12
C HIS A 6 17.09 11.28 -26.86
N LYS A 7 16.09 12.19 -26.88
CA LYS A 7 15.69 13.11 -25.79
C LYS A 7 14.99 14.39 -26.28
N LEU A 8 14.17 14.92 -25.36
CA LEU A 8 13.46 16.21 -25.28
C LEU A 8 12.05 16.15 -25.88
N GLY A 9 10.96 16.32 -25.13
CA GLY A 9 10.73 17.04 -23.87
C GLY A 9 9.62 18.07 -24.15
N LEU A 10 8.38 17.79 -23.79
CA LEU A 10 7.67 18.29 -22.59
C LEU A 10 7.20 19.77 -22.72
N ILE A 11 5.93 19.97 -22.36
CA ILE A 11 5.28 21.18 -21.79
C ILE A 11 4.37 22.00 -22.72
N ALA A 12 3.07 21.67 -22.57
CA ALA A 12 1.96 22.52 -22.11
C ALA A 12 1.09 23.37 -23.06
N ALA A 13 -0.20 23.26 -22.69
CA ALA A 13 -1.22 24.30 -22.58
C ALA A 13 -2.16 24.51 -23.78
N ASN A 14 -3.44 24.28 -23.46
CA ASN A 14 -4.61 25.05 -23.88
C ASN A 14 -4.61 25.63 -25.29
N GLU A 15 -5.39 25.01 -26.17
CA GLU A 15 -6.53 25.65 -26.86
C GLU A 15 -7.15 24.59 -27.78
N PHE A 16 -8.33 24.08 -27.40
CA PHE A 16 -9.12 23.17 -28.24
C PHE A 16 -9.56 23.96 -29.49
N ASN A 17 -8.84 23.80 -30.59
CA ASN A 17 -9.14 24.43 -31.87
C ASN A 17 -9.52 23.34 -32.89
N LEU A 18 -10.60 23.59 -33.64
CA LEU A 18 -11.32 22.66 -34.52
C LEU A 18 -10.51 22.12 -35.73
N ASP A 19 -9.19 22.32 -35.76
CA ASP A 19 -8.29 21.93 -36.86
C ASP A 19 -7.61 20.55 -36.66
N GLU A 20 -7.63 19.97 -35.45
CA GLU A 20 -7.03 18.65 -35.20
C GLU A 20 -7.86 17.48 -35.74
N GLU A 21 -9.18 17.63 -35.84
CA GLU A 21 -10.08 16.57 -36.30
C GLU A 21 -9.87 16.29 -37.79
N ALA A 22 -9.79 17.35 -38.61
CA ALA A 22 -9.44 17.26 -40.02
C ALA A 22 -8.03 16.69 -40.24
N ALA A 23 -7.08 17.02 -39.37
CA ALA A 23 -5.73 16.47 -39.43
C ALA A 23 -5.68 14.98 -39.07
N ARG A 24 -6.49 14.52 -38.11
CA ARG A 24 -6.65 13.10 -37.74
C ARG A 24 -7.34 12.32 -38.83
N GLU A 25 -8.39 12.87 -39.43
CA GLU A 25 -9.15 12.21 -40.51
C GLU A 25 -8.26 12.04 -41.76
N ALA A 26 -7.50 13.06 -42.14
CA ALA A 26 -6.52 12.97 -43.23
C ALA A 26 -5.36 12.01 -42.93
N ALA A 27 -4.94 11.87 -41.66
CA ALA A 27 -3.93 10.89 -41.27
C ALA A 27 -4.48 9.46 -41.28
N PHE A 28 -5.74 9.28 -40.89
CA PHE A 28 -6.44 7.99 -40.90
C PHE A 28 -6.71 7.49 -42.34
N GLU A 29 -7.13 8.37 -43.25
CA GLU A 29 -7.29 8.01 -44.68
C GLU A 29 -5.95 7.62 -45.33
N ARG A 30 -4.87 8.37 -45.05
CA ARG A 30 -3.53 8.04 -45.56
C ARG A 30 -3.01 6.71 -45.00
N ALA A 31 -3.31 6.38 -43.75
CA ALA A 31 -2.95 5.10 -43.14
C ALA A 31 -3.79 3.94 -43.68
N SER A 32 -5.08 4.17 -43.96
CA SER A 32 -5.99 3.16 -44.51
C SER A 32 -5.69 2.79 -45.96
N ALA A 33 -5.13 3.72 -46.75
CA ALA A 33 -4.74 3.47 -48.14
C ALA A 33 -3.58 2.46 -48.32
N HIS A 34 -2.92 2.02 -47.24
CA HIS A 34 -1.82 1.05 -47.27
C HIS A 34 -2.12 -0.24 -46.49
N LEU A 35 -3.34 -0.41 -45.97
CA LEU A 35 -3.78 -1.67 -45.37
C LEU A 35 -4.27 -2.60 -46.49
N LEU A 36 -3.62 -3.76 -46.64
CA LEU A 36 -4.17 -4.88 -47.40
C LEU A 36 -5.56 -5.23 -46.83
N PRO A 37 -6.50 -5.74 -47.65
CA PRO A 37 -7.81 -6.10 -47.16
C PRO A 37 -7.67 -7.08 -45.99
N ALA A 38 -8.16 -6.68 -44.82
CA ALA A 38 -8.22 -7.55 -43.65
C ALA A 38 -9.04 -8.78 -44.04
N THR A 39 -8.52 -9.97 -43.75
CA THR A 39 -9.30 -11.20 -43.88
C THR A 39 -10.47 -11.15 -42.90
N ASP A 40 -11.59 -11.79 -43.23
CA ASP A 40 -12.77 -11.86 -42.34
C ASP A 40 -12.40 -12.38 -40.93
N GLU A 41 -11.39 -13.24 -40.82
CA GLU A 41 -10.82 -13.69 -39.54
C GLU A 41 -10.17 -12.58 -38.71
N ALA A 42 -9.49 -11.62 -39.33
CA ALA A 42 -8.86 -10.50 -38.63
C ALA A 42 -9.90 -9.49 -38.13
N VAL A 43 -10.97 -9.29 -38.90
CA VAL A 43 -12.10 -8.44 -38.49
C VAL A 43 -12.82 -9.06 -37.29
N HIS A 44 -13.12 -10.36 -37.35
CA HIS A 44 -13.73 -11.08 -36.22
C HIS A 44 -12.86 -11.07 -34.96
N ALA A 45 -11.53 -11.23 -35.09
CA ALA A 45 -10.64 -11.17 -33.93
C ALA A 45 -10.62 -9.78 -33.25
N VAL A 46 -10.73 -8.71 -34.03
CA VAL A 46 -10.82 -7.33 -33.50
C VAL A 46 -12.18 -7.09 -32.85
N ASP A 47 -13.27 -7.58 -33.45
CA ASP A 47 -14.61 -7.47 -32.87
C ASP A 47 -14.72 -8.24 -31.55
N ASP A 48 -14.16 -9.44 -31.46
CA ASP A 48 -14.11 -10.24 -30.22
C ASP A 48 -13.27 -9.55 -29.13
N ALA A 49 -12.13 -8.96 -29.51
CA ALA A 49 -11.30 -8.19 -28.59
C ALA A 49 -12.02 -6.93 -28.08
N ASN A 50 -12.74 -6.22 -28.96
CA ASN A 50 -13.53 -5.04 -28.59
C ASN A 50 -14.72 -5.41 -27.70
N ALA A 51 -15.39 -6.52 -27.96
CA ALA A 51 -16.47 -7.04 -27.12
C ALA A 51 -15.95 -7.44 -25.72
N THR A 52 -14.78 -8.06 -25.65
CA THR A 52 -14.11 -8.41 -24.39
C THR A 52 -13.73 -7.16 -23.60
N LEU A 53 -13.19 -6.14 -24.28
CA LEU A 53 -12.84 -4.86 -23.66
C LEU A 53 -14.07 -4.09 -23.15
N ALA A 54 -15.17 -4.10 -23.92
CA ALA A 54 -16.43 -3.50 -23.51
C ALA A 54 -17.01 -4.20 -22.26
N ALA A 55 -16.95 -5.53 -22.19
CA ALA A 55 -17.38 -6.30 -21.04
C ALA A 55 -16.52 -6.03 -19.78
N GLU A 56 -15.20 -5.87 -19.94
CA GLU A 56 -14.31 -5.47 -18.83
C GLU A 56 -14.55 -4.02 -18.39
N LEU A 57 -14.83 -3.10 -19.32
CA LEU A 57 -15.18 -1.72 -19.00
C LEU A 57 -16.50 -1.64 -18.24
N ASP A 58 -17.52 -2.43 -18.61
CA ASP A 58 -18.78 -2.51 -17.86
C ASP A 58 -18.58 -3.13 -16.47
N ARG A 59 -17.76 -4.17 -16.33
CA ARG A 59 -17.37 -4.71 -15.00
C ARG A 59 -16.69 -3.68 -14.12
N VAL A 60 -15.74 -2.92 -14.66
CA VAL A 60 -15.07 -1.83 -13.94
C VAL A 60 -16.07 -0.73 -13.57
N ARG A 61 -17.02 -0.43 -14.46
CA ARG A 61 -18.07 0.56 -14.21
C ARG A 61 -19.01 0.13 -13.08
N ASP A 62 -19.39 -1.14 -13.05
CA ASP A 62 -20.21 -1.74 -12.00
C ASP A 62 -19.50 -1.72 -10.64
N VAL A 63 -18.20 -2.08 -10.62
CA VAL A 63 -17.35 -1.98 -9.42
C VAL A 63 -17.24 -0.53 -8.93
N VAL A 64 -17.15 0.44 -9.85
CA VAL A 64 -17.08 1.87 -9.53
C VAL A 64 -18.44 2.42 -9.10
N SER A 65 -19.57 1.90 -9.60
CA SER A 65 -20.90 2.30 -9.15
C SER A 65 -21.28 1.70 -7.80
N ASP A 66 -20.88 0.47 -7.49
CA ASP A 66 -21.02 -0.13 -6.16
C ASP A 66 -20.16 0.60 -5.12
N ALA A 67 -19.02 1.17 -5.54
CA ALA A 67 -18.20 2.01 -4.66
C ALA A 67 -18.83 3.39 -4.33
N ARG A 68 -19.97 3.75 -4.95
CA ARG A 68 -20.66 5.04 -4.74
C ARG A 68 -21.93 4.95 -3.90
N LEU A 69 -22.24 3.81 -3.29
CA LEU A 69 -23.37 3.67 -2.37
C LEU A 69 -22.88 3.18 -1.00
N ASP A 70 -22.70 4.16 -0.11
CA ASP A 70 -22.86 4.13 1.36
C ASP A 70 -21.79 4.99 2.04
N ASP A 71 -21.87 6.29 1.78
CA ASP A 71 -21.04 7.30 2.44
C ASP A 71 -21.63 7.75 3.80
N ASP A 72 -22.55 6.98 4.43
CA ASP A 72 -23.05 7.38 5.76
C ASP A 72 -23.75 6.32 6.65
N ARG A 73 -23.87 5.03 6.30
CA ARG A 73 -24.62 4.06 7.15
C ARG A 73 -24.11 2.63 7.07
N ASP A 74 -22.97 2.37 7.72
CA ASP A 74 -22.72 1.16 8.53
C ASP A 74 -21.25 1.12 8.94
N LEU A 75 -20.86 2.10 9.76
CA LEU A 75 -19.74 1.90 10.66
C LEU A 75 -20.26 1.05 11.82
N ALA A 76 -20.15 -0.27 11.70
CA ALA A 76 -20.14 -1.12 12.88
C ALA A 76 -19.08 -0.53 13.82
N THR A 77 -19.53 0.06 14.93
CA THR A 77 -18.65 0.65 15.92
C THR A 77 -17.70 -0.44 16.41
N PRO A 78 -16.38 -0.33 16.19
CA PRO A 78 -15.45 -1.29 16.75
C PRO A 78 -15.63 -1.28 18.27
N ARG A 79 -15.58 -2.45 18.91
CA ARG A 79 -15.54 -2.51 20.38
C ARG A 79 -14.33 -1.70 20.85
N GLY A 80 -14.57 -0.53 21.41
CA GLY A 80 -13.53 0.42 21.84
C GLY A 80 -13.18 1.49 20.81
N SER A 81 -14.18 2.17 20.22
CA SER A 81 -13.98 3.35 19.38
C SER A 81 -13.13 4.42 20.10
N VAL A 82 -11.84 4.46 19.81
CA VAL A 82 -11.00 5.60 20.17
C VAL A 82 -11.32 6.68 19.16
N GLU A 83 -12.15 7.64 19.57
CA GLU A 83 -12.30 8.88 18.83
C GLU A 83 -10.90 9.52 18.74
N PRO A 84 -10.39 9.86 17.54
CA PRO A 84 -9.08 10.50 17.44
C PRO A 84 -9.11 11.76 18.30
N PRO A 85 -8.07 12.02 19.12
CA PRO A 85 -8.06 13.18 19.99
C PRO A 85 -8.32 14.44 19.17
N ALA A 86 -9.08 15.39 19.73
CA ALA A 86 -9.41 16.65 19.08
C ALA A 86 -8.12 17.41 18.72
N THR A 87 -7.68 17.27 17.46
CA THR A 87 -6.48 17.92 16.95
C THR A 87 -6.86 19.29 16.41
N ARG A 88 -6.11 20.32 16.83
CA ARG A 88 -6.24 21.66 16.25
C ARG A 88 -5.91 21.59 14.74
N ARG A 89 -6.55 22.43 13.92
CA ARG A 89 -6.20 22.53 12.49
C ARG A 89 -4.68 22.74 12.35
N GLY A 90 -4.05 22.04 11.40
CA GLY A 90 -2.60 22.09 11.18
C GLY A 90 -1.75 21.26 12.15
N THR A 91 -2.36 20.37 12.96
CA THR A 91 -1.63 19.43 13.81
C THR A 91 -2.05 17.98 13.60
N VAL A 92 -1.13 17.05 13.87
CA VAL A 92 -1.34 15.61 13.89
C VAL A 92 -0.73 15.04 15.17
N PRO A 93 -1.33 14.03 15.82
CA PRO A 93 -0.79 13.49 17.06
C PRO A 93 0.36 12.53 16.75
N VAL A 94 1.55 12.85 17.24
CA VAL A 94 2.79 12.13 16.96
C VAL A 94 3.35 11.53 18.25
N VAL A 95 3.65 10.24 18.23
CA VAL A 95 4.31 9.52 19.33
C VAL A 95 5.80 9.82 19.34
N GLU A 96 6.45 9.66 18.18
CA GLU A 96 7.88 9.90 18.04
C GLU A 96 8.25 10.20 16.58
N VAL A 97 9.34 10.94 16.42
CA VAL A 97 10.07 11.09 15.16
C VAL A 97 11.49 10.64 15.41
N PHE A 98 12.00 9.72 14.59
CA PHE A 98 13.36 9.20 14.73
C PHE A 98 13.95 8.88 13.36
N HIS A 99 15.26 8.64 13.34
CA HIS A 99 16.02 8.38 12.12
C HIS A 99 16.70 7.03 12.26
N SER A 100 16.47 6.16 11.28
CA SER A 100 17.11 4.85 11.24
C SER A 100 17.11 4.32 9.82
N ILE A 101 17.17 3.01 9.64
CA ILE A 101 16.92 2.31 8.38
C ILE A 101 15.52 1.69 8.40
N GLN A 102 14.85 1.65 7.25
CA GLN A 102 13.67 0.80 7.06
C GLN A 102 14.08 -0.64 7.35
N GLY A 103 13.44 -1.26 8.35
CA GLY A 103 13.77 -2.62 8.76
C GLY A 103 13.01 -3.68 7.98
N GLU A 104 11.89 -3.33 7.35
CA GLU A 104 10.91 -4.25 6.80
C GLU A 104 10.58 -3.94 5.33
N GLY A 105 9.93 -4.88 4.65
CA GLY A 105 9.40 -4.61 3.32
C GLY A 105 10.45 -4.58 2.19
N MET A 106 10.01 -4.10 1.01
CA MET A 106 10.85 -3.99 -0.19
C MET A 106 11.98 -2.96 -0.07
N ARG A 107 11.90 -2.03 0.88
CA ARG A 107 12.91 -0.97 1.11
C ARG A 107 13.78 -1.24 2.34
N SER A 108 13.79 -2.48 2.84
CA SER A 108 14.61 -2.87 3.98
C SER A 108 16.10 -2.53 3.75
N GLY A 109 16.73 -1.87 4.72
CA GLY A 109 18.11 -1.38 4.69
C GLY A 109 18.27 0.10 4.33
N GLU A 110 17.23 0.78 3.83
CA GLU A 110 17.32 2.18 3.41
C GLU A 110 17.20 3.17 4.57
N PRO A 111 18.09 4.17 4.70
CA PRO A 111 17.93 5.26 5.66
C PRO A 111 16.60 6.00 5.51
N ALA A 112 15.87 6.17 6.61
CA ALA A 112 14.57 6.81 6.63
C ALA A 112 14.34 7.63 7.90
N THR A 113 13.57 8.71 7.74
CA THR A 113 12.93 9.40 8.85
C THR A 113 11.59 8.73 9.14
N PHE A 114 11.45 8.19 10.34
CA PHE A 114 10.21 7.56 10.78
C PHE A 114 9.34 8.58 11.49
N LEU A 115 8.09 8.69 11.07
CA LEU A 115 7.05 9.47 11.71
C LEU A 115 6.00 8.52 12.27
N ARG A 116 6.02 8.30 13.59
CA ARG A 116 5.09 7.43 14.29
C ARG A 116 3.90 8.24 14.80
N LEU A 117 2.75 8.10 14.16
CA LEU A 117 1.51 8.75 14.60
C LEU A 117 0.91 8.02 15.81
N ALA A 118 -0.06 8.65 16.47
CA ALA A 118 -0.73 8.09 17.64
C ALA A 118 -2.11 7.53 17.30
N GLY A 119 -2.52 6.49 18.03
CA GLY A 119 -3.81 5.83 17.91
C GLY A 119 -3.76 4.62 16.97
N CYS A 120 -4.48 3.56 17.34
CA CYS A 120 -4.74 2.41 16.47
C CYS A 120 -6.19 1.95 16.69
N ASN A 121 -6.86 1.50 15.63
CA ASN A 121 -8.19 0.89 15.72
C ASN A 121 -8.16 -0.61 16.05
N LEU A 122 -6.97 -1.21 16.18
CA LEU A 122 -6.77 -2.62 16.52
C LEU A 122 -6.03 -2.78 17.87
N ARG A 123 -6.12 -3.95 18.50
CA ARG A 123 -5.47 -4.33 19.77
C ARG A 123 -4.75 -5.67 19.63
N CYS A 124 -3.89 -5.75 18.62
CA CYS A 124 -3.16 -6.95 18.26
C CYS A 124 -2.36 -7.52 19.44
N THR A 125 -2.58 -8.79 19.76
CA THR A 125 -2.03 -9.47 20.94
C THR A 125 -0.49 -9.38 21.05
N TRP A 126 0.21 -9.35 19.91
CA TRP A 126 1.68 -9.29 19.81
C TRP A 126 2.17 -7.96 19.20
N CYS A 127 1.47 -6.84 19.43
CA CYS A 127 1.95 -5.55 18.93
C CYS A 127 3.18 -5.05 19.70
N ASP A 128 4.29 -4.95 18.98
CA ASP A 128 5.55 -4.38 19.45
C ASP A 128 5.50 -2.87 19.73
N THR A 129 4.47 -2.19 19.22
CA THR A 129 4.25 -0.75 19.31
C THR A 129 2.93 -0.46 20.05
N SER A 130 2.56 -1.28 21.04
CA SER A 130 1.32 -1.11 21.81
C SER A 130 1.21 0.24 22.53
N TYR A 131 2.36 0.89 22.80
CA TYR A 131 2.41 2.26 23.32
C TYR A 131 1.84 3.32 22.36
N SER A 132 1.63 2.98 21.08
CA SER A 132 0.94 3.84 20.10
C SER A 132 -0.59 3.71 20.11
N TRP A 133 -1.18 2.68 20.76
CA TRP A 133 -2.62 2.38 20.68
C TRP A 133 -3.54 3.43 21.31
N ASN A 134 -3.01 4.18 22.28
CA ASN A 134 -3.69 5.26 23.01
C ASN A 134 -5.03 4.86 23.68
N PRO A 135 -5.02 4.06 24.77
CA PRO A 135 -6.24 3.76 25.54
C PRO A 135 -6.70 4.89 26.50
N GLU A 136 -5.84 5.83 26.89
CA GLU A 136 -6.18 6.90 27.86
C GLU A 136 -5.50 8.26 27.57
N GLY A 137 -5.68 8.80 26.35
CA GLY A 137 -5.51 10.24 26.05
C GLY A 137 -4.11 10.86 26.25
N VAL A 138 -3.49 11.29 25.14
CA VAL A 138 -2.57 12.46 25.07
C VAL A 138 -1.23 12.37 25.83
N ARG A 139 -0.98 11.40 26.73
CA ARG A 139 0.27 11.40 27.52
C ARG A 139 1.55 11.02 26.76
N ALA A 140 1.44 10.34 25.61
CA ALA A 140 2.61 9.97 24.78
C ALA A 140 2.60 10.62 23.39
N ALA A 141 1.54 11.37 23.04
CA ALA A 141 1.39 11.96 21.72
C ALA A 141 1.44 13.48 21.82
N THR A 142 2.40 14.10 21.15
CA THR A 142 2.44 15.55 21.02
C THR A 142 1.58 15.95 19.82
N ALA A 143 0.69 16.93 20.01
CA ALA A 143 0.05 17.58 18.88
C ALA A 143 1.09 18.44 18.17
N THR A 144 1.72 17.87 17.14
CA THR A 144 2.84 18.48 16.44
C THR A 144 2.33 19.20 15.20
N THR A 145 2.85 20.40 14.94
CA THR A 145 2.49 21.12 13.71
C THR A 145 3.09 20.44 12.50
N LEU A 146 2.41 20.52 11.36
CA LEU A 146 2.91 19.88 10.13
C LEU A 146 4.22 20.53 9.64
N ALA A 147 4.43 21.82 9.92
CA ALA A 147 5.66 22.53 9.62
C ALA A 147 6.84 22.05 10.50
N ASP A 148 6.60 21.79 11.79
CA ASP A 148 7.63 21.22 12.66
C ASP A 148 8.03 19.80 12.24
N LEU A 149 7.10 19.03 11.67
CA LEU A 149 7.40 17.71 11.11
C LEU A 149 8.23 17.81 9.84
N ALA A 150 7.94 18.77 8.96
CA ALA A 150 8.76 19.05 7.78
C ALA A 150 10.20 19.39 8.18
N GLY A 151 10.39 20.23 9.20
CA GLY A 151 11.71 20.60 9.72
C GLY A 151 12.48 19.46 10.39
N GLN A 152 11.81 18.33 10.68
CA GLN A 152 12.43 17.14 11.24
C GLN A 152 12.80 16.09 10.18
N VAL A 153 12.44 16.28 8.90
CA VAL A 153 12.87 15.38 7.82
C VAL A 153 14.39 15.51 7.64
N ARG A 154 15.12 14.39 7.83
CA ARG A 154 16.58 14.35 7.61
C ARG A 154 16.99 13.43 6.48
N GLU A 155 16.16 12.45 6.17
CA GLU A 155 16.43 11.46 5.14
C GLU A 155 15.52 11.66 3.94
N ARG A 156 15.97 11.22 2.77
CA ARG A 156 15.18 11.27 1.53
C ARG A 156 13.94 10.40 1.60
N ALA A 157 13.97 9.33 2.38
CA ALA A 157 12.81 8.50 2.64
C ALA A 157 12.16 8.88 3.97
N VAL A 158 10.83 8.94 3.96
CA VAL A 158 10.00 9.04 5.16
C VAL A 158 9.11 7.81 5.25
N VAL A 159 9.04 7.22 6.44
CA VAL A 159 8.11 6.13 6.75
C VAL A 159 7.04 6.67 7.70
N LEU A 160 5.81 6.75 7.20
CA LEU A 160 4.61 7.05 7.97
C LEU A 160 4.08 5.77 8.60
N THR A 161 4.01 5.71 9.93
CA THR A 161 3.62 4.50 10.68
C THR A 161 2.89 4.88 11.97
N GLY A 162 2.48 3.89 12.77
CA GLY A 162 2.10 4.00 14.19
C GLY A 162 0.79 4.73 14.52
N GLY A 163 0.03 4.29 15.53
CA GLY A 163 -0.56 2.98 15.38
C GLY A 163 -1.08 2.85 13.94
N GLU A 164 -2.32 3.22 13.64
CA GLU A 164 -2.83 3.22 12.27
C GLU A 164 -2.80 4.64 11.66
N PRO A 165 -1.89 4.95 10.69
CA PRO A 165 -1.79 6.29 10.13
C PRO A 165 -3.06 6.74 9.41
N MET A 166 -3.85 5.82 8.82
CA MET A 166 -5.10 6.16 8.13
C MET A 166 -6.23 6.61 9.06
N LEU A 167 -6.07 6.50 10.39
CA LEU A 167 -6.93 7.21 11.34
C LEU A 167 -6.87 8.74 11.13
N HIS A 168 -5.75 9.22 10.60
CA HIS A 168 -5.50 10.64 10.34
C HIS A 168 -5.67 11.00 8.86
N ARG A 169 -6.38 10.20 8.05
CA ARG A 169 -6.55 10.41 6.58
C ARG A 169 -6.92 11.84 6.18
N ARG A 170 -7.76 12.53 6.96
CA ARG A 170 -8.16 13.93 6.72
C ARG A 170 -7.02 14.96 6.86
N ARG A 171 -5.92 14.59 7.51
CA ARG A 171 -4.70 15.39 7.67
C ARG A 171 -3.59 14.96 6.73
N MET A 172 -3.69 13.78 6.12
CA MET A 172 -2.64 13.22 5.27
C MET A 172 -2.28 14.12 4.07
N PRO A 173 -3.20 14.76 3.33
CA PRO A 173 -2.80 15.57 2.16
C PRO A 173 -1.84 16.71 2.53
N GLU A 174 -2.16 17.44 3.62
CA GLU A 174 -1.32 18.53 4.11
C GLU A 174 -0.02 17.99 4.71
N LEU A 175 -0.07 16.89 5.47
CA LEU A 175 1.14 16.26 6.03
C LEU A 175 2.10 15.80 4.93
N LEU A 176 1.60 15.09 3.91
CA LEU A 176 2.40 14.63 2.77
C LEU A 176 3.06 15.83 2.06
N THR A 177 2.29 16.88 1.78
CA THR A 177 2.81 18.12 1.18
C THR A 177 3.94 18.73 2.02
N GLN A 178 3.77 18.81 3.33
CA GLN A 178 4.78 19.37 4.24
C GLN A 178 6.03 18.48 4.32
N LEU A 179 5.89 17.16 4.35
CA LEU A 179 7.03 16.24 4.33
C LEU A 179 7.83 16.37 3.04
N ARG A 180 7.16 16.52 1.88
CA ARG A 180 7.84 16.82 0.60
C ARG A 180 8.59 18.15 0.66
N ALA A 181 7.96 19.19 1.19
CA ALA A 181 8.60 20.49 1.37
C ALA A 181 9.81 20.42 2.33
N GLY A 182 9.79 19.50 3.29
CA GLY A 182 10.90 19.18 4.19
C GLY A 182 12.03 18.34 3.55
N GLY A 183 11.88 17.88 2.31
CA GLY A 183 12.90 17.13 1.58
C GLY A 183 12.64 15.64 1.40
N ALA A 184 11.44 15.14 1.74
CA ALA A 184 11.08 13.75 1.49
C ALA A 184 10.94 13.48 -0.03
N GLU A 185 11.88 12.73 -0.61
CA GLU A 185 11.81 12.25 -1.99
C GLU A 185 10.96 10.97 -2.11
N HIS A 186 10.90 10.15 -1.06
CA HIS A 186 10.04 8.97 -0.98
C HIS A 186 9.21 8.94 0.31
N ILE A 187 7.93 8.56 0.22
CA ILE A 187 7.06 8.31 1.36
C ILE A 187 6.47 6.90 1.29
N THR A 188 6.80 6.08 2.30
CA THR A 188 6.15 4.79 2.56
C THR A 188 5.09 4.98 3.66
N ALA A 189 3.87 4.47 3.47
CA ALA A 189 2.85 4.41 4.52
C ALA A 189 2.62 2.95 4.96
N GLU A 190 2.84 2.66 6.23
CA GLU A 190 2.58 1.36 6.85
C GLU A 190 1.21 1.34 7.51
N THR A 191 0.30 0.52 7.00
CA THR A 191 -1.10 0.46 7.45
C THR A 191 -1.55 -0.97 7.71
N ASN A 192 -2.45 -1.14 8.67
CA ASN A 192 -3.17 -2.39 8.91
C ASN A 192 -4.26 -2.69 7.85
N ALA A 193 -4.45 -1.80 6.87
CA ALA A 193 -5.37 -1.92 5.75
C ALA A 193 -6.86 -2.01 6.13
N THR A 194 -7.26 -1.42 7.25
CA THR A 194 -8.67 -1.34 7.68
C THR A 194 -9.39 -0.06 7.28
N ILE A 195 -8.66 0.95 6.80
CA ILE A 195 -9.20 2.24 6.38
C ILE A 195 -8.62 2.56 5.02
N PHE A 196 -9.49 2.85 4.04
CA PHE A 196 -9.08 3.21 2.69
C PHE A 196 -9.57 4.61 2.33
N ASP A 197 -8.76 5.36 1.59
CA ASP A 197 -9.10 6.66 1.02
C ASP A 197 -8.49 6.76 -0.38
N ALA A 198 -9.34 6.73 -1.41
CA ALA A 198 -8.89 6.74 -2.80
C ALA A 198 -8.08 8.00 -3.15
N SER A 199 -8.35 9.13 -2.49
CA SER A 199 -7.68 10.41 -2.76
C SER A 199 -6.20 10.41 -2.36
N LEU A 200 -5.80 9.51 -1.45
CA LEU A 200 -4.43 9.45 -0.93
C LEU A 200 -3.54 8.46 -1.68
N VAL A 201 -4.12 7.57 -2.49
CA VAL A 201 -3.37 6.45 -3.09
C VAL A 201 -2.22 6.94 -3.96
N ALA A 202 -2.45 8.00 -4.75
CA ALA A 202 -1.46 8.57 -5.65
C ALA A 202 -0.42 9.48 -4.95
N GLU A 203 -0.67 9.88 -3.70
CA GLU A 203 0.18 10.81 -2.93
C GLU A 203 1.29 10.10 -2.14
N VAL A 204 1.14 8.79 -1.94
CA VAL A 204 2.11 7.91 -1.28
C VAL A 204 2.83 7.07 -2.32
N ASP A 205 4.16 6.93 -2.19
CA ASP A 205 4.98 6.19 -3.16
C ASP A 205 4.92 4.69 -2.91
N LEU A 206 4.79 4.26 -1.65
CA LEU A 206 4.64 2.86 -1.29
C LEU A 206 3.67 2.66 -0.14
N TRP A 207 2.57 1.96 -0.40
CA TRP A 207 1.67 1.42 0.61
C TRP A 207 2.16 0.06 1.08
N SER A 208 2.62 0.01 2.33
CA SER A 208 2.93 -1.24 3.03
C SER A 208 1.69 -1.72 3.77
N LEU A 209 0.96 -2.64 3.15
CA LEU A 209 -0.28 -3.19 3.70
C LEU A 209 0.06 -4.40 4.56
N SER A 210 -0.27 -4.33 5.85
CA SER A 210 -0.08 -5.45 6.78
C SER A 210 -1.38 -5.84 7.47
N PRO A 211 -2.28 -6.56 6.77
CA PRO A 211 -3.49 -7.10 7.36
C PRO A 211 -3.15 -7.99 8.56
N LYS A 212 -3.89 -7.83 9.66
CA LYS A 212 -3.64 -8.56 10.90
C LYS A 212 -4.52 -9.81 10.95
N LEU A 213 -3.89 -10.97 11.08
CA LEU A 213 -4.51 -12.30 11.00
C LEU A 213 -5.09 -12.72 12.37
N ARG A 214 -5.81 -13.85 12.42
CA ARG A 214 -6.58 -14.24 13.61
C ARG A 214 -5.74 -14.43 14.86
N ALA A 215 -4.48 -14.88 14.75
CA ALA A 215 -3.62 -15.02 15.93
C ALA A 215 -3.26 -13.68 16.57
N SER A 216 -3.46 -12.55 15.88
CA SER A 216 -3.36 -11.23 16.51
C SER A 216 -4.58 -10.89 17.36
N GLY A 217 -5.67 -11.67 17.29
CA GLY A 217 -6.97 -11.33 17.88
C GLY A 217 -7.83 -10.43 16.98
N GLU A 218 -7.43 -10.23 15.72
CA GLU A 218 -8.14 -9.38 14.75
C GLU A 218 -8.64 -10.22 13.56
N THR A 219 -9.54 -9.66 12.76
CA THR A 219 -9.96 -10.26 11.50
C THR A 219 -9.86 -9.22 10.40
N PRO A 220 -9.06 -9.46 9.35
CA PRO A 220 -8.87 -8.49 8.29
C PRO A 220 -10.12 -8.40 7.42
N ASP A 221 -10.41 -7.21 6.88
CA ASP A 221 -11.48 -7.00 5.91
C ASP A 221 -10.94 -7.15 4.47
N PRO A 222 -11.30 -8.22 3.75
CA PRO A 222 -10.87 -8.42 2.36
C PRO A 222 -11.35 -7.30 1.43
N ALA A 223 -12.48 -6.65 1.71
CA ALA A 223 -13.02 -5.60 0.85
C ALA A 223 -12.14 -4.35 0.87
N THR A 224 -11.69 -3.92 2.05
CA THR A 224 -10.76 -2.77 2.16
C THR A 224 -9.40 -3.09 1.53
N ILE A 225 -8.89 -4.30 1.69
CA ILE A 225 -7.65 -4.73 1.01
C ILE A 225 -7.83 -4.69 -0.51
N ARG A 226 -8.96 -5.20 -1.04
CA ARG A 226 -9.27 -5.11 -2.48
C ARG A 226 -9.31 -3.68 -2.98
N LYS A 227 -9.85 -2.72 -2.22
CA LYS A 227 -9.84 -1.29 -2.61
C LYS A 227 -8.42 -0.77 -2.78
N TYR A 228 -7.52 -1.07 -1.83
CA TYR A 228 -6.10 -0.76 -1.96
C TYR A 228 -5.50 -1.44 -3.19
N LEU A 229 -5.70 -2.75 -3.36
CA LEU A 229 -5.13 -3.51 -4.45
C LEU A 229 -5.74 -3.20 -5.82
N ALA A 230 -6.92 -2.57 -5.89
CA ALA A 230 -7.57 -2.10 -7.12
C ALA A 230 -7.15 -0.67 -7.49
N ALA A 231 -6.84 0.16 -6.50
CA ALA A 231 -6.34 1.52 -6.70
C ALA A 231 -4.81 1.58 -6.88
N ALA A 232 -4.05 0.71 -6.20
CA ALA A 232 -2.60 0.58 -6.28
C ALA A 232 -2.01 -0.33 -7.39
N PRO A 233 -2.75 -1.19 -8.14
CA PRO A 233 -2.16 -2.15 -9.07
C PRO A 233 -1.69 -1.51 -10.39
N VAL A 234 -1.87 -0.18 -10.52
CA VAL A 234 -1.45 0.61 -11.67
C VAL A 234 -0.01 1.13 -11.52
N THR A 235 0.66 1.01 -10.35
CA THR A 235 1.93 1.75 -10.17
C THR A 235 3.05 1.09 -9.35
N GLY A 236 2.99 -0.19 -8.96
CA GLY A 236 4.07 -0.78 -8.15
C GLY A 236 4.25 -0.10 -6.78
N ARG A 237 3.18 0.58 -6.31
CA ARG A 237 3.13 1.37 -5.07
C ARG A 237 2.46 0.61 -3.92
N GLY A 238 2.38 -0.71 -3.99
CA GLY A 238 1.76 -1.54 -2.96
C GLY A 238 2.56 -2.79 -2.69
N GLN A 239 2.71 -3.15 -1.42
CA GLN A 239 3.20 -4.45 -0.97
C GLN A 239 2.23 -5.04 0.05
N LEU A 240 2.10 -6.37 0.04
CA LEU A 240 1.43 -7.12 1.09
C LEU A 240 2.50 -7.74 2.01
N MET A 241 2.35 -7.53 3.31
CA MET A 241 3.29 -8.04 4.31
C MET A 241 2.57 -8.64 5.51
N PHE A 242 2.78 -9.93 5.74
CA PHE A 242 2.14 -10.67 6.83
C PHE A 242 3.16 -11.03 7.91
N VAL A 243 2.78 -10.81 9.17
CA VAL A 243 3.48 -11.43 10.30
C VAL A 243 2.87 -12.81 10.50
N VAL A 244 3.70 -13.84 10.43
CA VAL A 244 3.30 -15.24 10.52
C VAL A 244 3.95 -15.86 11.75
N THR A 245 3.14 -16.21 12.75
CA THR A 245 3.64 -16.74 14.04
C THR A 245 3.47 -18.25 14.15
N SER A 246 2.59 -18.84 13.34
CA SER A 246 2.19 -20.24 13.42
C SER A 246 1.77 -20.80 12.05
N GLN A 247 1.49 -22.11 11.98
CA GLN A 247 0.84 -22.68 10.78
C GLN A 247 -0.55 -22.09 10.55
N GLY A 248 -1.29 -21.81 11.62
CA GLY A 248 -2.63 -21.21 11.53
C GLY A 248 -2.60 -19.84 10.86
N ASP A 249 -1.64 -18.98 11.20
CA ASP A 249 -1.46 -17.69 10.49
C ASP A 249 -1.13 -17.90 9.01
N TYR A 250 -0.30 -18.90 8.70
CA TYR A 250 0.07 -19.20 7.32
C TYR A 250 -1.14 -19.64 6.50
N ASP A 251 -2.02 -20.46 7.08
CA ASP A 251 -3.24 -20.92 6.45
C ASP A 251 -4.26 -19.78 6.31
N ASP A 252 -4.48 -19.00 7.39
CA ASP A 252 -5.35 -17.81 7.41
C ASP A 252 -4.92 -16.78 6.35
N MET A 253 -3.61 -16.59 6.15
CA MET A 253 -3.08 -15.72 5.11
C MET A 253 -3.55 -16.19 3.73
N TRP A 254 -3.39 -17.48 3.41
CA TRP A 254 -3.81 -18.00 2.10
C TRP A 254 -5.33 -17.97 1.90
N GLU A 255 -6.12 -18.20 2.95
CA GLU A 255 -7.58 -18.03 2.92
C GLU A 255 -7.99 -16.59 2.63
N LEU A 256 -7.33 -15.62 3.29
CA LEU A 256 -7.53 -14.21 3.04
C LEU A 256 -7.18 -13.85 1.59
N LEU A 257 -6.01 -14.26 1.11
CA LEU A 257 -5.56 -13.97 -0.26
C LEU A 257 -6.51 -14.56 -1.31
N ALA A 258 -7.04 -15.77 -1.07
CA ALA A 258 -8.08 -16.36 -1.92
C ALA A 258 -9.36 -15.50 -1.97
N THR A 259 -9.73 -14.89 -0.84
CA THR A 259 -10.90 -14.01 -0.74
C THR A 259 -10.65 -12.64 -1.38
N VAL A 260 -9.42 -12.13 -1.34
CA VAL A 260 -9.04 -10.86 -1.95
C VAL A 260 -9.03 -10.95 -3.49
N GLY A 261 -8.59 -12.07 -4.07
CA GLY A 261 -8.74 -12.37 -5.51
C GLY A 261 -7.50 -12.13 -6.39
N ALA A 262 -7.66 -12.34 -7.69
CA ALA A 262 -6.58 -12.49 -8.68
C ALA A 262 -6.02 -11.15 -9.19
N ARG A 263 -5.13 -10.54 -8.40
CA ARG A 263 -4.00 -9.68 -8.83
C ARG A 263 -3.27 -9.18 -7.58
N LEU A 264 -2.48 -10.06 -6.98
CA LEU A 264 -1.74 -9.76 -5.76
C LEU A 264 -0.42 -9.07 -6.12
N PRO A 265 0.06 -8.09 -5.33
CA PRO A 265 1.41 -7.58 -5.46
C PRO A 265 2.38 -8.70 -5.12
N GLU A 266 3.33 -8.95 -6.03
CA GLU A 266 4.36 -9.96 -5.86
C GLU A 266 5.75 -9.31 -5.83
N PRO A 267 6.64 -9.77 -4.93
CA PRO A 267 6.42 -10.85 -3.97
C PRO A 267 5.49 -10.45 -2.80
N ILE A 268 4.75 -11.42 -2.28
CA ILE A 268 4.05 -11.28 -1.00
C ILE A 268 5.06 -11.52 0.12
N LEU A 269 5.17 -10.58 1.03
CA LEU A 269 6.18 -10.61 2.08
C LEU A 269 5.63 -11.32 3.32
N VAL A 270 6.45 -12.19 3.90
CA VAL A 270 6.15 -12.83 5.18
C VAL A 270 7.32 -12.62 6.14
N GLN A 271 7.01 -12.29 7.38
CA GLN A 271 7.99 -12.07 8.43
C GLN A 271 7.58 -12.74 9.74
N PRO A 272 8.54 -13.12 10.60
CA PRO A 272 8.21 -13.68 11.91
C PRO A 272 7.76 -12.58 12.88
N ASP A 273 7.25 -12.99 14.04
CA ASP A 273 6.99 -12.10 15.16
C ASP A 273 8.28 -11.42 15.66
N GLY A 274 8.35 -10.10 15.50
CA GLY A 274 9.46 -9.25 15.95
C GLY A 274 9.67 -9.17 17.46
N THR A 275 8.69 -9.59 18.25
CA THR A 275 8.75 -9.54 19.73
C THR A 275 9.42 -10.77 20.34
N ARG A 276 9.65 -11.83 19.56
CA ARG A 276 10.30 -13.04 20.03
C ARG A 276 11.76 -12.77 20.42
N GLN A 277 12.14 -13.23 21.61
CA GLN A 277 13.53 -13.14 22.08
C GLN A 277 14.47 -14.06 21.29
N ASP A 278 13.94 -15.17 20.80
CA ASP A 278 14.62 -16.14 19.93
C ASP A 278 14.30 -15.83 18.45
N TYR A 279 14.51 -14.58 18.04
CA TYR A 279 14.13 -14.09 16.71
C TYR A 279 14.73 -14.90 15.55
N ASP A 280 15.98 -15.38 15.71
CA ASP A 280 16.65 -16.25 14.74
C ASP A 280 15.94 -17.60 14.58
N VAL A 281 15.41 -18.16 15.69
CA VAL A 281 14.59 -19.37 15.68
C VAL A 281 13.28 -19.11 14.97
N ALA A 282 12.61 -17.99 15.27
CA ALA A 282 11.35 -17.61 14.62
C ALA A 282 11.52 -17.44 13.10
N LEU A 283 12.60 -16.79 12.68
CA LEU A 283 12.92 -16.60 11.26
C LEU A 283 13.22 -17.93 10.56
N ARG A 284 13.96 -18.84 11.21
CA ARG A 284 14.22 -20.19 10.70
C ARG A 284 12.92 -20.99 10.55
N GLU A 285 12.06 -21.00 11.58
CA GLU A 285 10.78 -21.71 11.55
C GLU A 285 9.88 -21.23 10.41
N LEU A 286 9.80 -19.91 10.18
CA LEU A 286 9.05 -19.36 9.04
C LEU A 286 9.70 -19.75 7.70
N THR A 287 11.02 -19.71 7.61
CA THR A 287 11.75 -20.12 6.41
C THR A 287 11.49 -21.58 6.07
N ASP A 288 11.62 -22.47 7.05
CA ASP A 288 11.35 -23.90 6.88
C ASP A 288 9.90 -24.15 6.45
N ARG A 289 8.94 -23.39 7.01
CA ARG A 289 7.53 -23.46 6.61
C ARG A 289 7.32 -23.09 5.14
N VAL A 290 7.93 -21.99 4.68
CA VAL A 290 7.83 -21.54 3.28
C VAL A 290 8.51 -22.53 2.33
N LEU A 291 9.68 -23.06 2.69
CA LEU A 291 10.39 -24.03 1.87
C LEU A 291 9.66 -25.38 1.77
N ALA A 292 8.93 -25.77 2.82
CA ALA A 292 8.11 -26.97 2.85
C ALA A 292 6.76 -26.82 2.10
N ASP A 293 6.34 -25.60 1.76
CA ASP A 293 5.07 -25.35 1.06
C ASP A 293 5.16 -25.79 -0.41
N ASP A 294 4.46 -26.87 -0.75
CA ASP A 294 4.25 -27.41 -2.10
C ASP A 294 2.87 -27.08 -2.69
N GLY A 295 2.09 -26.29 -1.96
CA GLY A 295 0.76 -25.86 -2.34
C GLY A 295 0.75 -24.98 -3.57
N VAL A 296 -0.41 -24.93 -4.21
CA VAL A 296 -0.67 -24.11 -5.40
C VAL A 296 -1.68 -23.03 -5.05
N PHE A 297 -1.45 -21.82 -5.56
CA PHE A 297 -2.38 -20.70 -5.52
C PHE A 297 -2.41 -20.08 -6.91
N ASP A 298 -3.61 -19.97 -7.49
CA ASP A 298 -3.80 -19.40 -8.84
C ASP A 298 -2.85 -19.99 -9.90
N GLY A 299 -2.79 -21.33 -9.95
CA GLY A 299 -1.96 -22.08 -10.91
C GLY A 299 -0.45 -22.03 -10.66
N ARG A 300 0.03 -21.34 -9.62
CA ARG A 300 1.45 -21.19 -9.30
C ARG A 300 1.78 -21.77 -7.93
N GLN A 301 3.03 -22.22 -7.77
CA GLN A 301 3.53 -22.69 -6.48
C GLN A 301 3.52 -21.53 -5.47
N ARG A 302 2.86 -21.73 -4.32
CA ARG A 302 2.73 -20.72 -3.26
C ARG A 302 4.06 -20.14 -2.84
N ARG A 303 5.05 -21.00 -2.56
CA ARG A 303 6.41 -20.58 -2.18
C ARG A 303 7.11 -19.70 -3.22
N ALA A 304 6.75 -19.77 -4.50
CA ALA A 304 7.33 -18.93 -5.55
C ALA A 304 6.77 -17.49 -5.54
N MET A 305 5.61 -17.29 -4.89
CA MET A 305 4.99 -15.97 -4.72
C MET A 305 5.46 -15.27 -3.44
N LEU A 306 6.05 -16.01 -2.50
CA LEU A 306 6.44 -15.49 -1.19
C LEU A 306 7.88 -15.00 -1.15
N ARG A 307 8.14 -14.05 -0.25
CA ARG A 307 9.48 -13.68 0.19
C ARG A 307 9.52 -13.60 1.72
N VAL A 308 10.38 -14.43 2.32
CA VAL A 308 10.67 -14.33 3.74
C VAL A 308 11.57 -13.12 3.97
N THR A 309 11.13 -12.17 4.79
CA THR A 309 11.88 -10.96 5.13
C THR A 309 12.13 -10.90 6.62
N PRO A 310 13.38 -10.69 7.07
CA PRO A 310 13.64 -10.34 8.46
C PRO A 310 13.19 -8.90 8.72
N GLN A 311 12.88 -8.60 9.98
CA GLN A 311 12.85 -7.26 10.53
C GLN A 311 14.29 -6.88 10.86
N VAL A 312 14.99 -6.24 9.93
CA VAL A 312 16.44 -6.00 10.03
C VAL A 312 16.80 -5.20 11.29
N HIS A 313 15.95 -4.26 11.69
CA HIS A 313 16.13 -3.49 12.91
C HIS A 313 16.14 -4.39 14.18
N ARG A 314 15.39 -5.49 14.20
CA ARG A 314 15.42 -6.48 15.29
C ARG A 314 16.73 -7.26 15.33
N VAL A 315 17.31 -7.54 14.16
CA VAL A 315 18.61 -8.19 14.07
C VAL A 315 19.73 -7.28 14.57
N ILE A 316 19.67 -5.98 14.25
CA ILE A 316 20.71 -5.01 14.62
C ILE A 316 20.63 -4.62 16.09
N TRP A 317 19.44 -4.25 16.58
CA TRP A 317 19.27 -3.62 17.91
C TRP A 317 18.46 -4.47 18.91
N GLY A 318 17.94 -5.63 18.50
CA GLY A 318 17.17 -6.53 19.37
C GLY A 318 15.69 -6.16 19.52
N ALA A 319 14.95 -7.03 20.21
CA ALA A 319 13.48 -6.96 20.33
C ALA A 319 12.94 -5.80 21.19
N VAL A 320 13.79 -5.16 22.01
CA VAL A 320 13.34 -4.15 22.99
C VAL A 320 13.74 -2.72 22.63
N ALA A 321 14.60 -2.54 21.63
CA ALA A 321 15.04 -1.21 21.22
C ALA A 321 13.88 -0.40 20.59
N ARG A 322 13.87 0.90 20.85
CA ARG A 322 12.89 1.87 20.35
C ARG A 322 13.61 3.08 19.78
N GLY A 323 12.98 3.79 18.84
CA GLY A 323 13.58 4.95 18.19
C GLY A 323 14.84 4.62 17.40
N VAL A 324 14.93 3.37 16.93
CA VAL A 324 16.01 2.79 16.11
C VAL A 324 15.41 2.01 14.97
#